data_AF-A0A520Y6T8-F1
#
_entry.id   AF-A0A520Y6T8-F1
#
_cell.length_a   1.000
_cell.length_b   1.000
_cell.length_c   1.000
_cell.angle_alpha   90.00
_cell.angle_beta   90.00
_cell.angle_gamma   90.00
#
_symmetry.space_group_name_H-M   'P 1'
#
loop_
_entity.id
_entity.type
_entity.pdbx_description
1 polymer ?
#
loop_
_entity_poly.entity_id
_entity_poly.type
_entity_poly.pdbx_seq_one_letter_code
_entity_poly.pdbx_strand_id
1 'polypeptide(L)'
;MPRRQRSDDWGFPRWRSYGEKGREASKVRLCDRVNCREVGDRPAPKSPNSPERWYFCEKHAAEYNKNWNYFAGLDEAEAKKRAQDESRDASGFRQSAHYQWAGPGDGSRSRDEMRALDVLG
;
A
#
# COMPACT_ATOMS: atom_id res chain seq x y z
N MET A 1 -5.19 30.45 -4.27
CA MET A 1 -3.96 30.41 -5.09
C MET A 1 -4.35 30.05 -6.51
N PRO A 2 -4.08 30.88 -7.52
CA PRO A 2 -4.38 30.54 -8.90
C PRO A 2 -3.48 29.39 -9.37
N ARG A 3 -4.07 28.34 -9.96
CA ARG A 3 -3.32 27.23 -10.57
C ARG A 3 -2.81 27.70 -11.93
N ARG A 4 -1.53 27.51 -12.23
CA ARG A 4 -0.98 27.76 -13.59
C ARG A 4 -1.75 26.88 -14.58
N GLN A 5 -2.46 27.50 -15.52
CA GLN A 5 -3.31 26.81 -16.50
C GLN A 5 -2.63 26.56 -17.85
N ARG A 6 -1.40 27.07 -18.06
CA ARG A 6 -0.67 26.95 -19.32
C ARG A 6 0.67 26.30 -19.05
N SER A 7 1.02 25.29 -19.82
CA SER A 7 2.37 24.71 -19.83
C SER A 7 3.35 25.77 -20.32
N ASP A 8 4.41 26.02 -19.56
CA ASP A 8 5.47 26.95 -19.94
C ASP A 8 6.29 26.43 -21.16
N ASP A 9 6.01 25.21 -21.63
CA ASP A 9 6.67 24.52 -22.76
C ASP A 9 5.99 24.78 -24.14
N TRP A 10 5.44 25.98 -24.36
CA TRP A 10 4.69 26.32 -25.59
C TRP A 10 5.57 26.92 -26.72
N GLY A 11 6.90 26.91 -26.60
CA GLY A 11 7.84 27.47 -27.60
C GLY A 11 9.07 26.60 -27.88
N PHE A 12 9.73 26.82 -29.02
CA PHE A 12 10.94 26.12 -29.48
C PHE A 12 12.22 26.67 -28.81
N PRO A 13 13.21 25.85 -28.38
CA PRO A 13 13.30 24.39 -28.34
C PRO A 13 12.37 23.73 -27.30
N ARG A 14 11.73 22.62 -27.71
CA ARG A 14 10.68 21.90 -26.95
C ARG A 14 11.19 21.15 -25.71
N TRP A 15 12.50 20.97 -25.57
CA TRP A 15 13.11 20.54 -24.32
C TRP A 15 13.74 21.76 -23.68
N ARG A 16 13.54 21.93 -22.38
CA ARG A 16 14.17 23.01 -21.65
C ARG A 16 15.66 22.71 -21.42
N SER A 17 16.49 23.75 -21.31
CA SER A 17 17.86 23.63 -20.82
C SER A 17 17.89 22.87 -19.49
N TYR A 18 18.77 21.88 -19.35
CA TYR A 18 18.81 20.89 -18.26
C TYR A 18 18.86 21.44 -16.81
N GLY A 19 18.89 22.76 -16.58
CA GLY A 19 19.07 23.35 -15.24
C GLY A 19 17.98 24.31 -14.78
N GLU A 20 17.05 24.76 -15.63
CA GLU A 20 16.18 25.87 -15.22
C GLU A 20 14.90 25.43 -14.49
N LYS A 21 14.58 24.13 -14.40
CA LYS A 21 13.41 23.61 -13.66
C LYS A 21 13.52 23.88 -12.17
N GLY A 22 13.02 25.07 -11.79
CA GLY A 22 12.09 25.25 -10.69
C GLY A 22 12.53 24.59 -9.39
N ARG A 23 13.46 25.25 -8.68
CA ARG A 23 13.61 25.06 -7.23
C ARG A 23 12.43 25.70 -6.50
N GLU A 24 11.22 25.35 -6.89
CA GLU A 24 10.02 25.75 -6.17
C GLU A 24 10.02 25.01 -4.83
N ALA A 25 9.84 25.76 -3.75
CA ALA A 25 9.73 25.17 -2.43
C ALA A 25 8.54 24.19 -2.42
N SER A 26 8.83 22.89 -2.32
CA SER A 26 7.80 21.89 -2.15
C SER A 26 7.02 22.19 -0.87
N LYS A 27 5.68 22.10 -0.93
CA LYS A 27 4.85 22.27 0.25
C LYS A 27 5.00 21.03 1.13
N VAL A 28 5.97 21.09 2.04
CA VAL A 28 6.19 20.08 3.06
C VAL A 28 5.09 20.21 4.12
N ARG A 29 4.27 19.18 4.28
CA ARG A 29 3.31 19.08 5.39
C ARG A 29 4.08 18.67 6.64
N LEU A 30 3.70 19.20 7.80
CA LEU A 30 4.23 18.73 9.08
C LEU A 30 3.42 17.53 9.55
N CYS A 31 4.03 16.69 10.37
CA CYS A 31 3.37 15.56 11.01
C CYS A 31 2.21 16.03 11.91
N ASP A 32 1.05 15.39 11.79
CA ASP A 32 -0.16 15.69 12.58
C ASP A 32 -0.08 15.22 14.05
N ARG A 33 1.04 14.61 14.47
CA ARG A 33 1.24 14.14 15.85
C ARG A 33 1.59 15.32 16.77
N VAL A 34 1.00 15.34 17.96
CA VAL A 34 1.30 16.33 19.01
C VAL A 34 2.80 16.35 19.29
N ASN A 35 3.39 17.54 19.26
CA ASN A 35 4.82 17.80 19.47
C ASN A 35 5.79 17.20 18.42
N CYS A 36 5.30 16.76 17.25
CA CYS A 36 6.18 16.36 16.16
C CYS A 36 6.38 17.51 15.15
N ARG A 37 7.64 17.80 14.79
CA ARG A 37 8.01 18.77 13.75
C ARG A 37 8.66 18.12 12.52
N GLU A 38 8.61 16.79 12.44
CA GLU A 38 9.11 16.05 11.28
C GLU A 38 8.16 16.19 10.09
N VAL A 39 8.67 15.86 8.90
CA VAL A 39 7.92 15.90 7.65
C VAL A 39 6.84 14.82 7.63
N GLY A 40 5.60 15.24 7.33
CA GLY A 40 4.41 14.39 7.24
C GLY A 40 4.07 13.99 5.80
N ASP A 41 4.84 13.07 5.21
CA ASP A 41 4.62 12.62 3.82
C ASP A 41 3.74 11.36 3.71
N ARG A 42 3.46 10.67 4.82
CA ARG A 42 2.78 9.36 4.82
C ARG A 42 1.31 9.52 5.21
N PRO A 43 0.36 9.35 4.28
CA PRO A 43 -1.06 9.42 4.60
C PRO A 43 -1.52 8.15 5.33
N ALA A 44 -2.23 8.32 6.44
CA ALA A 44 -2.90 7.26 7.18
C ALA A 44 -4.43 7.49 7.19
N PRO A 45 -5.26 6.46 6.99
CA PRO A 45 -6.72 6.59 7.06
C PRO A 45 -7.14 6.97 8.49
N LYS A 46 -8.16 7.79 8.70
CA LYS A 46 -8.66 8.06 10.07
C LYS A 46 -9.59 6.97 10.59
N SER A 47 -10.38 6.39 9.69
CA SER A 47 -11.27 5.25 9.97
C SER A 47 -11.32 4.31 8.76
N PRO A 48 -11.70 3.03 8.95
CA PRO A 48 -11.60 2.01 7.91
C PRO A 48 -12.34 2.35 6.61
N ASN A 49 -13.42 3.13 6.70
CA ASN A 49 -14.30 3.48 5.58
C ASN A 49 -14.43 5.00 5.36
N SER A 50 -13.52 5.83 5.89
CA SER A 50 -13.56 7.28 5.68
C SER A 50 -12.52 7.74 4.65
N PRO A 51 -12.85 8.70 3.77
CA PRO A 51 -11.89 9.32 2.87
C PRO A 51 -10.89 10.25 3.60
N GLU A 52 -11.11 10.54 4.88
CA GLU A 52 -10.26 11.42 5.66
C GLU A 52 -8.92 10.77 6.01
N ARG A 53 -7.83 11.56 5.88
CA ARG A 53 -6.45 11.10 6.08
C ARG A 53 -5.68 12.00 7.04
N TRP A 54 -4.88 11.39 7.90
CA TRP A 54 -3.81 12.03 8.68
C TRP A 54 -2.49 11.95 7.94
N TYR A 55 -1.57 12.88 8.19
CA TYR A 55 -0.24 12.90 7.62
C TYR A 55 0.81 12.71 8.72
N PHE A 56 1.55 11.60 8.64
CA PHE A 56 2.55 11.24 9.65
C PHE A 56 3.98 11.23 9.09
N CYS A 57 4.95 11.43 9.98
CA CYS A 57 6.33 11.07 9.72
C CYS A 57 6.52 9.56 9.79
N GLU A 58 7.71 9.06 9.43
CA GLU A 58 8.01 7.63 9.39
C GLU A 58 7.77 6.91 10.72
N LYS A 59 8.24 7.50 11.81
CA LYS A 59 8.14 6.92 13.16
C LYS A 59 6.68 6.77 13.59
N HIS A 60 5.89 7.84 13.44
CA HIS A 60 4.49 7.84 13.84
C HIS A 60 3.60 7.03 12.89
N ALA A 61 3.95 6.94 11.61
CA ALA A 61 3.27 6.05 10.68
C ALA A 61 3.49 4.58 11.09
N ALA A 62 4.70 4.21 11.53
CA ALA A 62 4.97 2.85 12.02
C ALA A 62 4.21 2.53 13.31
N GLU A 63 4.13 3.47 14.27
CA GLU A 63 3.32 3.31 15.48
C GLU A 63 1.83 3.19 15.16
N TYR A 64 1.33 4.04 14.25
CA TYR A 64 -0.06 4.01 13.81
C TYR A 64 -0.40 2.65 13.17
N ASN A 65 0.44 2.17 12.25
CA ASN A 65 0.24 0.89 11.57
C ASN A 65 0.30 -0.30 12.54
N LYS A 66 1.15 -0.25 13.57
CA LYS A 66 1.21 -1.29 14.61
C LYS A 66 -0.07 -1.36 15.44
N ASN A 67 -0.68 -0.21 15.74
CA ASN A 67 -1.93 -0.14 16.50
C ASN A 67 -3.18 -0.30 15.61
N TRP A 68 -3.01 -0.30 14.29
CA TRP A 68 -4.13 -0.43 13.36
C TRP A 68 -4.53 -1.88 13.22
N ASN A 69 -5.72 -2.22 13.70
CA ASN A 69 -6.33 -3.52 13.48
C ASN A 69 -7.63 -3.33 12.70
N TYR A 70 -7.64 -3.83 11.45
CA TYR A 70 -8.81 -3.78 10.55
C TYR A 70 -10.05 -4.48 11.13
N PHE A 71 -9.84 -5.47 12.00
CA PHE A 71 -10.89 -6.23 12.67
C PHE A 71 -11.14 -5.78 14.11
N ALA A 72 -10.54 -4.68 14.57
CA ALA A 72 -10.81 -4.17 15.92
C ALA A 72 -12.30 -3.85 16.09
N GLY A 73 -12.97 -4.60 16.98
CA GLY A 73 -14.38 -4.41 17.33
C GLY A 73 -15.35 -5.33 16.60
N LEU A 74 -14.90 -6.21 15.69
CA LEU A 74 -15.72 -7.30 15.17
C LEU A 74 -15.55 -8.54 16.08
N ASP A 75 -16.65 -9.26 16.30
CA ASP A 75 -16.57 -10.59 16.89
C ASP A 75 -15.77 -11.53 15.96
N GLU A 76 -15.13 -12.56 16.52
CA GLU A 76 -14.32 -13.50 15.74
C GLU A 76 -15.11 -14.16 14.62
N ALA A 77 -16.40 -14.41 14.85
CA ALA A 77 -17.32 -14.96 13.85
C ALA A 77 -17.57 -13.97 12.70
N GLU A 78 -17.77 -12.70 13.01
CA GLU A 78 -17.99 -11.65 12.00
C GLU A 78 -16.73 -11.32 11.22
N ALA A 79 -15.56 -11.31 11.88
CA ALA A 79 -14.26 -11.13 11.24
C ALA A 79 -13.96 -12.26 10.24
N LYS A 80 -14.22 -13.52 10.63
CA LYS A 80 -14.07 -14.69 9.75
C LYS A 80 -15.03 -14.63 8.56
N LYS A 81 -16.28 -14.21 8.79
CA LYS A 81 -17.26 -14.04 7.71
C LYS A 81 -16.82 -12.96 6.72
N ARG A 82 -16.37 -11.81 7.20
CA ARG A 82 -15.82 -10.72 6.37
C ARG A 82 -14.60 -11.16 5.55
N ALA A 83 -13.66 -11.89 6.16
CA ALA A 83 -12.51 -12.43 5.44
C ALA A 83 -12.93 -13.45 4.36
N GLN A 84 -13.92 -14.31 4.65
CA GLN A 84 -14.44 -15.25 3.66
C GLN A 84 -15.15 -14.55 2.51
N ASP A 85 -15.98 -13.55 2.78
CA ASP A 85 -16.70 -12.80 1.75
C ASP A 85 -15.72 -12.02 0.86
N GLU A 86 -14.72 -11.33 1.43
CA GLU A 86 -13.66 -10.66 0.66
C GLU A 86 -12.87 -11.65 -0.20
N SER A 87 -12.58 -12.86 0.31
CA SER A 87 -11.90 -13.91 -0.47
C SER A 87 -12.73 -14.43 -1.65
N ARG A 88 -14.07 -14.36 -1.55
CA ARG A 88 -15.03 -14.75 -2.61
C ARG A 88 -15.10 -13.70 -3.69
N ASP A 89 -15.18 -12.43 -3.31
CA ASP A 89 -15.23 -11.31 -4.25
C ASP A 89 -13.90 -11.12 -4.98
N ALA A 90 -12.76 -11.41 -4.33
CA ALA A 90 -11.43 -11.43 -4.95
C ALA A 90 -11.21 -12.62 -5.92
N SER A 91 -12.27 -13.33 -6.33
CA SER A 91 -12.21 -14.48 -7.25
C SER A 91 -11.51 -14.20 -8.57
N GLY A 92 -11.48 -12.94 -9.03
CA GLY A 92 -10.73 -12.51 -10.23
C GLY A 92 -9.20 -12.51 -10.09
N PHE A 93 -8.69 -12.52 -8.85
CA PHE A 93 -7.25 -12.61 -8.55
C PHE A 93 -6.84 -13.96 -7.96
N ARG A 94 -7.75 -14.94 -7.93
CA ARG A 94 -7.41 -16.30 -7.50
C ARG A 94 -6.44 -16.92 -8.50
N GLN A 95 -5.41 -17.58 -7.97
CA GLN A 95 -4.54 -18.41 -8.79
C GLN A 95 -5.38 -19.38 -9.64
N SER A 96 -4.96 -19.60 -10.88
CA SER A 96 -5.73 -20.43 -11.80
C SER A 96 -5.96 -21.82 -11.20
N ALA A 97 -7.17 -22.36 -11.38
CA ALA A 97 -7.55 -23.67 -10.86
C ALA A 97 -6.61 -24.80 -11.33
N HIS A 98 -5.88 -24.60 -12.43
CA HIS A 98 -4.85 -25.50 -12.94
C HIS A 98 -3.69 -25.72 -11.95
N TYR A 99 -3.35 -24.72 -11.12
CA TYR A 99 -2.35 -24.85 -10.06
C TYR A 99 -2.95 -25.34 -8.73
N GLN A 100 -4.28 -25.42 -8.57
CA GLN A 100 -4.88 -25.93 -7.32
C GLN A 100 -4.61 -27.44 -7.11
N TRP A 101 -4.48 -28.23 -8.17
CA TRP A 101 -4.16 -29.66 -8.06
C TRP A 101 -2.67 -29.93 -7.75
N ALA A 102 -1.80 -28.97 -8.04
CA ALA A 102 -0.36 -29.10 -7.80
C ALA A 102 0.01 -29.06 -6.31
N GLY A 103 -0.91 -28.67 -5.42
CA GLY A 103 -0.61 -28.46 -4.00
C GLY A 103 0.41 -27.34 -3.78
N PRO A 104 0.73 -26.99 -2.53
CA PRO A 104 1.73 -25.97 -2.24
C PRO A 104 3.12 -26.50 -2.61
N GLY A 105 3.58 -26.20 -3.83
CA GLY A 105 5.01 -26.16 -4.13
C GLY A 105 5.61 -24.90 -3.52
N ASP A 106 6.87 -24.95 -3.08
CA ASP A 106 7.62 -23.80 -2.55
C ASP A 106 7.92 -22.72 -3.63
N GLY A 107 7.26 -22.79 -4.79
CA GLY A 107 7.50 -21.98 -5.98
C GLY A 107 8.71 -22.41 -6.79
N SER A 108 9.54 -23.33 -6.28
CA SER A 108 10.79 -23.78 -6.92
C SER A 108 10.83 -25.28 -7.19
N ARG A 109 10.04 -26.08 -6.47
CA ARG A 109 10.02 -27.54 -6.54
C ARG A 109 8.62 -28.09 -6.78
N SER A 110 8.56 -29.20 -7.51
CA SER A 110 7.32 -29.91 -7.76
C SER A 110 6.84 -30.67 -6.51
N ARG A 111 5.56 -31.04 -6.49
CA ARG A 111 4.96 -31.79 -5.39
C ARG A 111 5.64 -33.14 -5.14
N ASP A 112 6.05 -33.81 -6.21
CA ASP A 112 6.74 -35.11 -6.12
C ASP A 112 8.15 -34.94 -5.54
N GLU A 113 8.84 -33.84 -5.86
CA GLU A 113 10.12 -33.49 -5.24
C GLU A 113 9.98 -33.22 -3.74
N MET A 114 8.92 -32.51 -3.33
CA MET A 114 8.64 -32.26 -1.91
C MET A 114 8.32 -33.55 -1.14
N ARG A 115 7.55 -34.46 -1.76
CA ARG A 115 7.25 -35.78 -1.17
C ARG A 115 8.51 -36.66 -1.09
N ALA A 116 9.38 -36.60 -2.10
CA ALA A 116 10.64 -37.33 -2.09
C ALA A 116 11.59 -36.82 -1.00
N LEU A 117 11.65 -35.50 -0.79
CA LEU A 117 12.44 -34.90 0.29
C LEU A 117 11.93 -35.28 1.68
N ASP A 118 10.61 -35.32 1.89
CA ASP A 118 9.99 -35.73 3.17
C ASP A 118 10.30 -37.19 3.54
N VAL A 119 10.49 -38.06 2.54
CA VAL A 119 10.86 -39.47 2.74
C VAL A 119 12.37 -39.66 2.95
N LEU A 120 13.19 -38.71 2.49
CA LEU A 120 14.66 -38.74 2.57
C LEU A 120 15.24 -37.91 3.74
N GLY A 121 14.41 -37.13 4.43
CA GLY A 121 14.74 -36.39 5.65
C GLY A 121 14.61 -37.24 6.89
#